data_AF-A0A397FWK0-F1
#
_entry.id   AF-A0A397FWK0-F1
#
_cell.length_a   1.000
_cell.length_b   1.000
_cell.length_c   1.000
_cell.angle_alpha   90.00
_cell.angle_beta   90.00
_cell.angle_gamma   90.00
#
_symmetry.space_group_name_H-M   'P 1'
#
loop_
_entity.id
_entity.type
_entity.pdbx_description
1 polymer ?
#
loop_
_entity_poly.entity_id
_entity_poly.type
_entity_poly.pdbx_seq_one_letter_code
_entity_poly.pdbx_strand_id
1 'polypeptide(L)'
;MEPLRSAPEASAFVLLADHQSRTPASFHSGPPVLHYHSKQCKLVILERDLLSTPALNAIRGPTPTANGSSDHTPTAANNNADAHGEEAQENELVVDGVDVWVTSE
;
A
#
# COMPACT_ATOMS: atom_id res chain seq x y z
N MET A 1 -3.39 13.20 11.97
CA MET A 1 -2.28 12.79 11.09
C MET A 1 -2.26 13.71 9.89
N GLU A 2 -1.12 14.37 9.63
CA GLU A 2 -0.93 15.08 8.37
C GLU A 2 -0.79 14.05 7.23
N PRO A 3 -1.41 14.26 6.06
CA PRO A 3 -1.28 13.34 4.94
C PRO A 3 0.17 13.32 4.40
N LEU A 4 0.75 12.12 4.34
CA LEU A 4 2.07 11.89 3.75
C LEU A 4 2.02 12.16 2.24
N ARG A 5 2.91 13.04 1.76
CA ARG A 5 3.03 13.37 0.32
C ARG A 5 4.11 12.60 -0.41
N SER A 6 4.97 11.91 0.33
CA SER A 6 6.04 11.06 -0.19
C SER A 6 6.24 9.88 0.75
N ALA A 7 6.82 8.80 0.23
CA ALA A 7 7.26 7.70 1.07
C ALA A 7 8.25 8.22 2.13
N PRO A 8 8.11 7.80 3.40
CA PRO A 8 9.04 8.20 4.44
C PRO A 8 10.41 7.55 4.23
N GLU A 9 11.47 8.20 4.71
CA GLU A 9 12.81 7.64 4.65
C GLU A 9 13.07 6.76 5.89
N ALA A 10 13.66 5.57 5.71
CA ALA A 10 13.94 4.67 6.83
C ALA A 10 14.87 5.29 7.89
N SER A 11 15.77 6.21 7.49
CA SER A 11 16.69 6.89 8.42
C SER A 11 15.99 7.91 9.33
N ALA A 12 14.74 8.29 9.03
CA ALA A 12 13.93 9.16 9.87
C ALA A 12 13.41 8.44 11.14
N PHE A 13 13.64 7.14 11.27
CA PHE A 13 13.13 6.32 12.36
C PHE A 13 14.25 5.64 13.15
N VAL A 14 13.97 5.35 14.42
CA VAL A 14 14.78 4.44 15.23
C VAL A 14 14.23 3.03 15.07
N LEU A 15 15.09 2.04 14.83
CA LEU A 15 14.65 0.64 14.75
C LEU A 15 14.19 0.14 16.13
N LEU A 16 13.15 -0.70 16.15
CA LEU A 16 12.65 -1.28 17.41
C LEU A 16 13.74 -2.01 18.20
N ALA A 17 14.62 -2.75 17.52
CA ALA A 17 15.74 -3.44 18.15
C ALA A 17 16.69 -2.47 18.87
N ASP A 18 17.01 -1.33 18.24
CA ASP A 18 17.88 -0.32 18.83
C ASP A 18 17.21 0.36 20.02
N HIS A 19 15.93 0.73 19.87
CA HIS A 19 15.12 1.32 20.93
C HIS A 19 14.98 0.40 22.16
N GLN A 20 14.98 -0.92 21.97
CA GLN A 20 14.89 -1.91 23.06
C GLN A 20 16.25 -2.41 23.57
N SER A 21 17.34 -2.16 22.86
CA SER A 21 18.68 -2.66 23.21
C SER A 21 19.28 -2.00 24.46
N ARG A 22 18.88 -0.76 24.74
CA ARG A 22 19.38 0.07 25.85
C ARG A 22 18.25 0.97 26.32
N THR A 23 18.35 1.48 27.55
CA THR A 23 17.47 2.55 28.01
C THR A 23 17.61 3.76 27.07
N PRO A 24 16.55 4.15 26.35
CA PRO A 24 16.57 5.34 25.52
C PRO A 24 16.88 6.59 26.35
N ALA A 25 17.53 7.58 25.76
CA ALA A 25 17.76 8.87 26.42
C ALA A 25 16.45 9.59 26.79
N SER A 26 15.37 9.31 26.04
CA SER A 26 14.01 9.75 26.32
C SER A 26 13.01 8.81 25.66
N PHE A 27 11.84 8.66 26.31
CA PHE A 27 10.70 7.89 25.79
C PHE A 27 9.63 8.77 25.12
N HIS A 28 9.75 10.10 25.25
CA HIS A 28 8.74 11.07 24.78
C HIS A 28 9.32 12.07 23.78
N SER A 29 10.64 12.05 23.57
CA SER A 29 11.33 12.93 22.64
C SER A 29 12.37 12.12 21.86
N GLY A 30 12.39 12.32 20.54
CA GLY A 30 13.24 11.57 19.63
C GLY A 30 12.53 11.23 18.32
N PRO A 31 13.22 10.58 17.38
CA PRO A 31 12.60 10.09 16.16
C PRO A 31 11.58 8.98 16.49
N PRO A 32 10.50 8.85 15.70
CA PRO A 32 9.53 7.77 15.87
C PRO A 32 10.20 6.39 15.72
N VAL A 33 9.62 5.40 16.39
CA VAL A 33 10.11 4.02 16.37
C VAL A 33 9.49 3.27 15.20
N LEU A 34 10.34 2.70 14.34
CA LEU A 34 9.92 1.81 13.26
C LEU A 34 9.72 0.40 13.81
N HIS A 35 8.46 -0.03 13.88
CA HIS A 35 8.06 -1.35 14.38
C HIS A 35 8.12 -2.40 13.28
N TYR A 36 7.66 -2.03 12.09
CA TYR A 36 7.63 -2.94 10.96
C TYR A 36 7.78 -2.16 9.66
N HIS A 37 8.57 -2.72 8.74
CA HIS A 37 8.68 -2.22 7.39
C HIS A 37 8.81 -3.42 6.46
N SER A 38 7.88 -3.54 5.52
CA SER A 38 7.94 -4.54 4.45
C SER A 38 7.74 -3.85 3.11
N LYS A 39 8.59 -4.25 2.16
CA LYS A 39 8.55 -3.72 0.80
C LYS A 39 7.85 -4.70 -0.13
N GLN A 40 7.36 -4.20 -1.26
CA GLN A 40 6.80 -5.04 -2.33
C GLN A 40 5.66 -5.96 -1.86
N CYS A 41 4.85 -5.49 -0.91
CA CYS A 41 3.66 -6.19 -0.46
C CYS A 41 2.57 -6.16 -1.54
N LYS A 42 1.60 -7.07 -1.37
CA LYS A 42 0.38 -7.12 -2.18
C LYS A 42 -0.80 -6.70 -1.31
N LEU A 43 -1.60 -5.79 -1.81
CA LEU A 43 -2.87 -5.39 -1.20
C LEU A 43 -4.02 -6.03 -1.98
N VAL A 44 -4.82 -6.85 -1.30
CA VAL A 44 -6.08 -7.38 -1.85
C VAL A 44 -7.22 -6.53 -1.31
N ILE A 45 -8.05 -6.00 -2.19
CA ILE A 45 -9.12 -5.06 -1.83
C ILE A 45 -10.32 -5.23 -2.76
N LEU A 46 -11.52 -5.02 -2.22
CA LEU A 46 -12.73 -5.00 -3.03
C LEU A 46 -12.76 -3.75 -3.92
N GLU A 47 -13.23 -3.92 -5.15
CA GLU A 47 -13.32 -2.85 -6.13
C GLU A 47 -14.16 -1.66 -5.61
N ARG A 48 -15.26 -1.95 -4.88
CA ARG A 48 -16.09 -0.92 -4.25
C ARG A 48 -15.32 -0.09 -3.21
N ASP A 49 -14.43 -0.70 -2.45
CA ASP A 49 -13.68 -0.05 -1.37
C ASP A 49 -12.55 0.79 -1.94
N LEU A 50 -11.93 0.30 -3.02
CA LEU A 50 -10.94 1.04 -3.79
C LEU A 50 -11.54 2.31 -4.42
N LEU A 51 -12.72 2.20 -5.05
CA LEU A 51 -13.39 3.34 -5.71
C LEU A 51 -13.93 4.36 -4.69
N SER A 52 -14.40 3.89 -3.54
CA SER A 52 -14.89 4.78 -2.48
C SER A 52 -13.79 5.48 -1.69
N THR A 53 -12.53 5.00 -1.77
CA THR A 53 -11.39 5.55 -1.03
C THR A 53 -10.32 6.12 -1.97
N PRO A 54 -10.32 7.45 -2.23
CA PRO A 54 -9.37 8.08 -3.15
C PRO A 54 -7.90 7.80 -2.85
N ALA A 55 -7.54 7.69 -1.56
CA ALA A 55 -6.18 7.38 -1.15
C ALA A 55 -5.72 5.99 -1.60
N LEU A 56 -6.61 4.99 -1.54
CA LEU A 56 -6.30 3.62 -1.99
C LEU A 56 -6.20 3.55 -3.50
N ASN A 57 -7.07 4.27 -4.22
CA ASN A 57 -6.99 4.36 -5.67
C ASN A 57 -5.68 5.01 -6.15
N ALA A 58 -5.14 5.98 -5.39
CA ALA A 58 -3.85 6.60 -5.69
C ALA A 58 -2.65 5.62 -5.57
N ILE A 59 -2.74 4.60 -4.71
CA ILE A 59 -1.68 3.59 -4.52
C ILE A 59 -1.48 2.73 -5.77
N ARG A 60 -2.54 2.52 -6.57
CA ARG A 60 -2.48 1.72 -7.81
C ARG A 60 -1.49 2.28 -8.85
N GLY A 61 -1.09 3.54 -8.73
CA GLY A 61 -0.20 4.22 -9.68
C GLY A 61 -0.87 4.49 -11.04
N PRO A 62 -0.16 5.16 -11.97
CA PRO A 62 -0.66 5.34 -13.32
C PRO A 62 -0.79 3.98 -14.01
N THR A 63 -1.94 3.71 -14.60
CA THR A 63 -2.15 2.51 -15.45
C THR A 63 -1.13 2.56 -16.59
N PRO A 64 -0.26 1.56 -16.76
CA PRO A 64 0.71 1.57 -17.84
C PRO A 64 -0.04 1.57 -19.18
N THR A 65 0.15 2.62 -19.98
CA THR A 65 -0.24 2.60 -21.39
C THR A 65 0.60 1.55 -22.10
N ALA A 66 0.00 0.40 -22.38
CA ALA A 66 0.65 -0.73 -23.03
C ALA A 66 1.10 -0.36 -24.46
N ASN A 67 2.38 -0.04 -24.62
CA ASN A 67 3.07 0.00 -25.90
C ASN A 67 4.26 -0.96 -25.82
N GLY A 68 4.16 -2.14 -26.45
CA GLY A 68 5.30 -3.03 -26.67
C GLY A 68 4.98 -4.51 -26.45
N SER A 69 4.96 -5.26 -27.55
CA SER A 69 4.83 -6.71 -27.65
C SER A 69 5.96 -7.47 -26.93
N SER A 70 5.60 -8.37 -26.01
CA SER A 70 6.21 -9.70 -25.80
C SER A 70 5.51 -10.44 -24.65
N ASP A 71 5.17 -11.70 -24.89
CA ASP A 71 4.49 -12.66 -24.02
C ASP A 71 4.90 -12.61 -22.53
N HIS A 72 4.10 -11.94 -21.72
CA HIS A 72 3.66 -12.42 -20.41
C HIS A 72 2.51 -11.51 -19.98
N THR A 73 1.27 -11.97 -20.13
CA THR A 73 0.06 -11.18 -19.89
C THR A 73 -0.03 -10.76 -18.42
N PRO A 74 0.03 -9.47 -18.07
CA PRO A 74 -0.72 -9.01 -16.92
C PRO A 74 -2.17 -8.93 -17.40
N THR A 75 -3.03 -9.82 -16.90
CA THR A 75 -4.46 -9.74 -17.13
C THR A 75 -4.97 -8.42 -16.55
N ALA A 76 -4.98 -7.38 -17.38
CA ALA A 76 -5.93 -6.29 -17.28
C ALA A 76 -7.32 -6.94 -17.36
N ALA A 77 -7.98 -7.08 -16.21
CA ALA A 77 -9.38 -7.49 -16.19
C ALA A 77 -10.16 -6.41 -16.93
N ASN A 78 -10.63 -6.78 -18.12
CA ASN A 78 -11.44 -5.98 -19.00
C ASN A 78 -12.70 -5.51 -18.28
N ASN A 79 -13.00 -4.22 -18.46
CA ASN A 79 -14.35 -3.70 -18.35
C ASN A 79 -15.23 -4.44 -19.37
N ASN A 80 -16.04 -5.40 -18.93
CA ASN A 80 -17.17 -5.87 -19.71
C ASN A 80 -18.40 -5.87 -18.82
N ALA A 81 -19.30 -4.96 -19.12
CA ALA A 81 -20.63 -4.92 -18.56
C ALA A 81 -21.41 -6.14 -19.05
N ASP A 82 -21.82 -7.01 -18.13
CA ASP A 82 -22.98 -7.87 -18.35
C ASP A 82 -23.97 -7.64 -17.21
N ALA A 83 -25.08 -7.03 -17.58
CA ALA A 83 -26.24 -6.83 -16.74
C ALA A 83 -27.06 -8.12 -16.71
N HIS A 84 -26.85 -8.97 -15.71
CA HIS A 84 -27.87 -9.92 -15.28
C HIS A 84 -27.73 -10.19 -13.79
N GLY A 85 -28.80 -9.91 -13.05
CA GLY A 85 -28.80 -9.94 -11.60
C GLY A 85 -28.70 -11.34 -11.06
N GLU A 86 -27.66 -11.59 -10.27
CA GLU A 86 -27.48 -12.68 -9.32
C GLU A 86 -26.43 -12.16 -8.33
N GLU A 87 -26.74 -12.24 -7.03
CA GLU A 87 -25.97 -11.84 -5.84
C GLU A 87 -24.58 -11.22 -6.13
N ALA A 88 -24.48 -9.89 -6.00
CA ALA A 88 -23.31 -9.08 -6.37
C ALA A 88 -22.00 -9.73 -5.92
N GLN A 89 -21.36 -10.44 -6.84
CA GLN A 89 -20.07 -11.06 -6.64
C GLN A 89 -19.08 -9.91 -6.41
N GLU A 90 -18.63 -9.76 -5.16
CA GLU A 90 -17.81 -8.62 -4.79
C GLU A 90 -16.43 -8.78 -5.46
N ASN A 91 -16.18 -8.02 -6.52
CA ASN A 91 -14.93 -8.09 -7.27
C ASN A 91 -13.75 -7.71 -6.38
N GLU A 92 -12.77 -8.61 -6.26
CA GLU A 92 -11.49 -8.35 -5.61
C GLU A 92 -10.41 -7.94 -6.63
N LEU A 93 -9.57 -6.98 -6.25
CA LEU A 93 -8.41 -6.53 -7.00
C LEU A 93 -7.14 -6.72 -6.17
N VAL A 94 -6.02 -7.02 -6.85
CA VAL A 94 -4.68 -7.05 -6.26
C VAL A 94 -3.88 -5.84 -6.72
N VAL A 95 -3.32 -5.08 -5.76
CA VAL A 95 -2.36 -4.01 -6.00
C VAL A 95 -0.98 -4.49 -5.52
N ASP A 96 -0.03 -4.58 -6.45
CA ASP A 96 1.35 -5.01 -6.18
C ASP A 96 2.26 -3.83 -5.84
N GLY A 97 3.42 -4.11 -5.23
CA GLY A 97 4.47 -3.12 -5.03
C GLY A 97 4.20 -2.13 -3.89
N VAL A 98 3.35 -2.50 -2.94
CA VAL A 98 2.98 -1.65 -1.80
C VAL A 98 4.06 -1.74 -0.72
N ASP A 99 4.55 -0.60 -0.24
CA ASP A 99 5.44 -0.54 0.92
C ASP A 99 4.62 -0.26 2.19
N VAL A 100 4.76 -1.14 3.19
CA VAL A 100 4.02 -1.08 4.46
C VAL A 100 4.96 -0.61 5.57
N TRP A 101 4.57 0.46 6.26
CA TRP A 101 5.29 1.06 7.38
C TRP A 101 4.41 1.06 8.62
N VAL A 102 4.94 0.57 9.75
CA VAL A 102 4.28 0.62 11.06
C VAL A 102 5.20 1.35 12.03
N THR A 103 4.73 2.48 12.54
CA THR A 103 5.49 3.43 13.36
C THR A 103 4.79 3.70 14.68
N SER A 104 5.47 4.32 15.64
CA SER A 104 4.91 4.68 16.96
C SER A 104 3.94 5.88 16.96
N GLU A 105 3.79 6.57 15.83
CA GLU A 105 2.93 7.76 15.64
C GLU A 105 1.53 7.39 15.12
#